data_AF-A0A0J8CBA3-F1
#
_entry.id   AF-A0A0J8CBA3-F1
#
_cell.length_a   1.000
_cell.length_b   1.000
_cell.length_c   1.000
_cell.angle_alpha   90.00
_cell.angle_beta   90.00
_cell.angle_gamma   90.00
#
_symmetry.space_group_name_H-M   'P 1'
#
loop_
_entity.id
_entity.type
_entity.pdbx_description
1 polymer ?
#
loop_
_entity_poly.entity_id
_entity_poly.type
_entity_poly.pdbx_seq_one_letter_code
_entity_poly.pdbx_strand_id
1 'polypeptide(L)'
;MSAEYATFGLAPAMRAGGVLANGDYQVHRDFVDFIVDGRPLLFQLSDLDAVSPLASDVPPAIFTAQVRSLLLEAEAPLPGGRYVIYGCPDCEDLACGAVTALIDKDGDDYIWRDFAWQTDEHADLELNGYHGIGPFRFRATEYRAALGSLLDPDSAAPRRRVLLIGARVAVLAKLAAALRTIGIGAEITHDVSGVAADELRTYGAVAFGRGIGAEQRAAVRRAFADAGAEVAYVDGLAPIVPLLVAQIEHALDRSPAEQRRLTRLVAADGEAGVEVTSPCRVRLTAYRLDRLYRTHTHEVFDGVLEAGRHRIALDAKAVKGESFVVARTSGGVLVEAVALR
;
A
#
# COMPACT_ATOMS: atom_id res chain seq x y z
N MET A 1 -14.04 -1.83 36.91
CA MET A 1 -14.76 -1.89 35.62
C MET A 1 -14.04 -2.92 34.78
N SER A 2 -14.72 -3.99 34.36
CA SER A 2 -14.11 -4.99 33.47
C SER A 2 -13.71 -4.26 32.19
N ALA A 3 -12.42 -4.22 31.85
CA ALA A 3 -12.03 -3.77 30.52
C ALA A 3 -12.73 -4.69 29.52
N GLU A 4 -13.52 -4.11 28.62
CA GLU A 4 -14.12 -4.85 27.52
C GLU A 4 -12.99 -5.42 26.67
N TYR A 5 -13.09 -6.72 26.32
CA TYR A 5 -12.09 -7.33 25.45
C TYR A 5 -12.23 -6.74 24.05
N ALA A 6 -11.11 -6.26 23.52
CA ALA A 6 -11.01 -5.88 22.12
C ALA A 6 -10.79 -7.15 21.26
N THR A 7 -11.28 -7.11 20.04
CA THR A 7 -10.96 -8.14 19.03
C THR A 7 -9.61 -7.85 18.39
N PHE A 8 -8.87 -8.92 18.06
CA PHE A 8 -7.59 -8.83 17.37
C PHE A 8 -7.63 -9.61 16.06
N GLY A 9 -7.21 -8.97 14.98
CA GLY A 9 -7.10 -9.57 13.67
C GLY A 9 -5.92 -9.02 12.89
N LEU A 10 -5.71 -9.58 11.71
CA LEU A 10 -4.63 -9.22 10.80
C LEU A 10 -5.22 -9.07 9.40
N ALA A 11 -4.74 -8.10 8.64
CA ALA A 11 -5.13 -7.96 7.25
C ALA A 11 -3.98 -7.46 6.37
N PRO A 12 -3.93 -7.86 5.09
CA PRO A 12 -3.00 -7.28 4.13
C PRO A 12 -3.24 -5.77 3.97
N ALA A 13 -2.18 -5.00 4.07
CA ALA A 13 -2.14 -3.57 3.85
C ALA A 13 -0.98 -3.20 2.93
N MET A 14 -1.07 -2.02 2.35
CA MET A 14 -0.08 -1.52 1.41
C MET A 14 0.24 -0.06 1.69
N ARG A 15 1.53 0.26 1.71
CA ARG A 15 2.04 1.63 1.62
C ARG A 15 2.33 1.90 0.16
N ALA A 16 1.57 2.84 -0.42
CA ALA A 16 1.70 3.18 -1.82
C ALA A 16 3.04 3.90 -2.05
N GLY A 17 3.89 3.35 -2.90
CA GLY A 17 5.15 3.96 -3.32
C GLY A 17 4.93 5.04 -4.36
N GLY A 18 5.80 5.14 -5.36
CA GLY A 18 5.54 5.92 -6.55
C GLY A 18 6.68 6.83 -6.97
N VAL A 19 6.46 7.50 -8.10
CA VAL A 19 7.36 8.52 -8.64
C VAL A 19 6.68 9.87 -8.44
N LEU A 20 7.29 10.70 -7.61
CA LEU A 20 6.78 12.02 -7.25
C LEU A 20 6.92 13.01 -8.42
N ALA A 21 6.16 14.10 -8.38
CA ALA A 21 6.17 15.10 -9.44
C ALA A 21 7.54 15.77 -9.62
N ASN A 22 8.35 15.82 -8.56
CA ASN A 22 9.73 16.31 -8.56
C ASN A 22 10.77 15.26 -9.03
N GLY A 23 10.35 14.02 -9.29
CA GLY A 23 11.23 12.93 -9.73
C GLY A 23 11.76 12.03 -8.62
N ASP A 24 11.46 12.33 -7.36
CA ASP A 24 11.82 11.48 -6.23
C ASP A 24 11.00 10.19 -6.20
N TYR A 25 11.53 9.17 -5.52
CA TYR A 25 10.88 7.87 -5.38
C TYR A 25 10.38 7.65 -3.96
N GLN A 26 9.21 7.02 -3.86
CA GLN A 26 8.65 6.50 -2.63
C GLN A 26 8.58 4.98 -2.74
N VAL A 27 9.13 4.28 -1.74
CA VAL A 27 9.18 2.82 -1.74
C VAL A 27 7.79 2.21 -1.49
N HIS A 28 7.38 1.28 -2.34
CA HIS A 28 6.15 0.52 -2.12
C HIS A 28 6.39 -0.57 -1.07
N ARG A 29 5.45 -0.76 -0.14
CA ARG A 29 5.50 -1.84 0.85
C ARG A 29 4.17 -2.55 0.94
N ASP A 30 4.18 -3.87 0.87
CA ASP A 30 3.09 -4.71 1.37
C ASP A 30 3.44 -5.16 2.78
N PHE A 31 2.49 -5.06 3.69
CA PHE A 31 2.66 -5.46 5.09
C PHE A 31 1.35 -6.00 5.66
N VAL A 32 1.43 -6.58 6.85
CA VAL A 32 0.24 -7.04 7.58
C VAL A 32 -0.12 -6.00 8.64
N ASP A 33 -1.28 -5.35 8.47
CA ASP A 33 -1.77 -4.41 9.46
C ASP A 33 -2.51 -5.12 10.60
N PHE A 34 -2.53 -4.47 11.77
CA PHE A 34 -3.25 -4.91 12.95
C PHE A 34 -4.69 -4.40 12.90
N ILE A 35 -5.65 -5.32 12.98
CA ILE A 35 -7.07 -4.99 13.03
C ILE A 35 -7.54 -5.07 14.47
N VAL A 36 -7.95 -3.95 15.05
CA VAL A 36 -8.50 -3.85 16.40
C VAL A 36 -9.95 -3.39 16.31
N ASP A 37 -10.86 -4.18 16.86
CA ASP A 37 -12.32 -3.92 16.79
C ASP A 37 -12.82 -3.72 15.37
N GLY A 38 -12.31 -4.56 14.46
CA GLY A 38 -12.66 -4.56 13.05
C GLY A 38 -12.10 -3.39 12.24
N ARG A 39 -11.25 -2.54 12.83
CA ARG A 39 -10.66 -1.37 12.16
C ARG A 39 -9.13 -1.47 12.10
N PRO A 40 -8.50 -1.06 10.98
CA PRO A 40 -7.06 -0.91 10.92
C PRO A 40 -6.56 0.02 12.02
N LEU A 41 -5.64 -0.46 12.87
CA LEU A 41 -5.09 0.32 13.98
C LEU A 41 -4.33 1.53 13.44
N LEU A 42 -3.66 1.42 12.28
CA LEU A 42 -3.02 2.53 11.60
C LEU A 42 -3.99 3.68 11.30
N PHE A 43 -5.29 3.41 11.13
CA PHE A 43 -6.30 4.43 10.85
C PHE A 43 -6.74 5.19 12.08
N GLN A 44 -6.51 4.60 13.25
CA GLN A 44 -6.76 5.25 14.54
C GLN A 44 -5.59 6.16 14.94
N LEU A 45 -4.46 6.07 14.24
CA LEU A 45 -3.28 6.89 14.43
C LEU A 45 -3.25 8.08 13.45
N SER A 46 -2.64 9.18 13.89
CA SER A 46 -2.58 10.47 13.19
C SER A 46 -1.85 10.39 11.84
N ASP A 47 -2.57 10.06 10.77
CA ASP A 47 -2.13 9.97 9.36
C ASP A 47 -0.62 9.77 9.15
N LEU A 48 -0.13 8.65 9.65
CA LEU A 48 1.28 8.30 9.63
C LEU A 48 1.64 7.62 8.31
N ASP A 49 2.76 8.01 7.73
CA ASP A 49 3.44 7.23 6.70
C ASP A 49 4.35 6.19 7.38
N ALA A 50 3.73 5.11 7.87
CA ALA A 50 4.40 4.06 8.63
C ALA A 50 3.82 2.69 8.27
N VAL A 51 4.64 1.65 8.44
CA VAL A 51 4.27 0.25 8.16
C VAL A 51 4.56 -0.61 9.37
N SER A 52 3.82 -1.71 9.55
CA SER A 52 4.14 -2.67 10.61
C SER A 52 5.51 -3.31 10.34
N PRO A 53 6.23 -3.81 11.36
CA PRO A 53 7.42 -4.64 11.14
C PRO A 53 7.14 -5.87 10.28
N LEU A 54 5.90 -6.36 10.24
CA LEU A 54 5.43 -7.53 9.47
C LEU A 54 5.30 -7.23 7.97
N ALA A 55 6.33 -6.64 7.36
CA ALA A 55 6.39 -6.34 5.93
C ALA A 55 6.86 -7.55 5.12
N SER A 56 6.31 -7.74 3.92
CA SER A 56 6.51 -8.97 3.15
C SER A 56 7.87 -9.09 2.46
N ASP A 57 8.65 -8.01 2.45
CA ASP A 57 10.03 -7.92 1.94
C ASP A 57 11.10 -8.11 3.02
N VAL A 58 10.68 -8.29 4.28
CA VAL A 58 11.58 -8.67 5.37
C VAL A 58 12.00 -10.13 5.20
N PRO A 59 13.29 -10.47 5.41
CA PRO A 59 13.76 -11.86 5.37
C PRO A 59 12.96 -12.78 6.31
N PRO A 60 12.64 -14.03 5.93
CA PRO A 60 11.77 -14.93 6.71
C PRO A 60 12.19 -15.13 8.18
N ALA A 61 13.51 -15.16 8.44
CA ALA A 61 14.04 -15.29 9.79
C ALA A 61 13.75 -14.05 10.66
N ILE A 62 13.87 -12.85 10.08
CA ILE A 62 13.58 -11.58 10.77
C ILE A 62 12.08 -11.46 10.99
N PHE A 63 11.27 -11.78 9.96
CA PHE A 63 9.81 -11.80 10.05
C PHE A 63 9.33 -12.75 11.17
N THR A 64 9.86 -13.98 11.22
CA THR A 64 9.58 -14.95 12.28
C THR A 64 9.93 -14.39 13.67
N ALA A 65 11.09 -13.73 13.79
CA ALA A 65 11.52 -13.13 15.05
C ALA A 65 10.59 -12.01 15.51
N GLN A 66 10.10 -11.16 14.59
CA GLN A 66 9.13 -10.10 14.89
C GLN A 66 7.80 -10.69 15.38
N VAL A 67 7.26 -11.71 14.72
CA VAL A 67 6.03 -12.39 15.16
C VAL A 67 6.19 -12.98 16.55
N ARG A 68 7.32 -13.68 16.82
CA ARG A 68 7.61 -14.24 18.15
C ARG A 68 7.80 -13.18 19.22
N SER A 69 8.37 -12.02 18.87
CA SER A 69 8.49 -10.88 19.77
C SER A 69 7.10 -10.36 20.18
N LEU A 70 6.16 -10.20 19.23
CA LEU A 70 4.77 -9.81 19.51
C LEU A 70 3.99 -10.87 20.31
N LEU A 71 4.39 -12.14 20.27
CA LEU A 71 3.87 -13.21 21.11
C LEU A 71 4.48 -13.23 22.53
N LEU A 72 5.43 -12.33 22.82
CA LEU A 72 6.21 -12.28 24.05
C LEU A 72 7.00 -13.57 24.30
N GLU A 73 7.53 -14.17 23.24
CA GLU A 73 8.44 -15.32 23.27
C GLU A 73 9.93 -14.90 23.20
N ALA A 74 10.17 -13.62 22.93
CA ALA A 74 11.48 -12.98 22.96
C ALA A 74 11.39 -11.67 23.76
N GLU A 75 12.54 -11.16 24.21
CA GLU A 75 12.62 -9.87 24.88
C GLU A 75 12.14 -8.73 23.97
N ALA A 76 11.68 -7.64 24.60
CA ALA A 76 11.27 -6.45 23.89
C ALA A 76 12.43 -5.85 23.10
N PRO A 77 12.22 -5.42 21.85
CA PRO A 77 13.28 -4.92 20.99
C PRO A 77 13.83 -3.55 21.41
N LEU A 78 13.06 -2.77 22.19
CA LEU A 78 13.46 -1.44 22.62
C LEU A 78 13.61 -1.34 24.15
N PRO A 79 14.45 -0.40 24.64
CA PRO A 79 14.52 -0.07 26.06
C PRO A 79 13.15 0.23 26.66
N GLY A 80 12.99 -0.08 27.95
CA GLY A 80 11.73 0.11 28.66
C GLY A 80 10.63 -0.89 28.30
N GLY A 81 10.96 -2.00 27.63
CA GLY A 81 9.99 -3.07 27.35
C GLY A 81 9.05 -2.78 26.18
N ARG A 82 9.45 -1.86 25.28
CA ARG A 82 8.57 -1.36 24.21
C ARG A 82 8.76 -2.14 22.91
N TYR A 83 7.67 -2.28 22.19
CA TYR A 83 7.60 -2.96 20.90
C TYR A 83 7.27 -1.95 19.80
N VAL A 84 7.93 -2.06 18.66
CA VAL A 84 7.58 -1.29 17.46
C VAL A 84 6.29 -1.86 16.88
N ILE A 85 5.26 -1.02 16.78
CA ILE A 85 3.98 -1.37 16.17
C ILE A 85 3.95 -0.88 14.72
N TYR A 86 4.42 0.34 14.46
CA TYR A 86 4.63 0.88 13.12
C TYR A 86 5.95 1.64 13.06
N GLY A 87 6.75 1.41 12.02
CA GLY A 87 8.04 2.07 11.81
C GLY A 87 8.12 2.76 10.46
N CYS A 88 9.19 3.53 10.27
CA CYS A 88 9.49 4.19 9.02
C CYS A 88 9.60 3.17 7.86
N PRO A 89 8.86 3.35 6.74
CA PRO A 89 8.85 2.40 5.64
C PRO A 89 10.17 2.33 4.88
N ASP A 90 11.04 3.33 5.00
CA ASP A 90 12.25 3.45 4.19
C ASP A 90 13.51 2.92 4.90
N CYS A 91 13.65 3.19 6.20
CA CYS A 91 14.89 2.99 6.96
C CYS A 91 14.77 1.98 8.11
N GLU A 92 13.56 1.70 8.63
CA GLU A 92 13.31 0.95 9.88
C GLU A 92 14.05 1.48 11.13
N ASP A 93 14.70 2.64 11.02
CA ASP A 93 15.46 3.29 12.09
C ASP A 93 14.50 4.03 13.04
N LEU A 94 14.69 3.81 14.34
CA LEU A 94 13.93 4.51 15.38
C LEU A 94 14.10 6.03 15.28
N ALA A 95 15.27 6.53 14.86
CA ALA A 95 15.52 7.96 14.70
C ALA A 95 14.66 8.61 13.60
N CYS A 96 14.23 7.85 12.59
CA CYS A 96 13.23 8.30 11.61
C CYS A 96 11.83 8.44 12.26
N GLY A 97 11.60 7.76 13.38
CA GLY A 97 10.37 7.74 14.16
C GLY A 97 9.57 6.45 14.00
N ALA A 98 8.98 6.01 15.11
CA ALA A 98 8.14 4.81 15.17
C ALA A 98 6.99 4.99 16.18
N VAL A 99 5.87 4.33 15.90
CA VAL A 99 4.82 4.10 16.90
C VAL A 99 5.20 2.88 17.71
N THR A 100 5.35 3.05 19.01
CA THR A 100 5.71 1.99 19.94
C THR A 100 4.66 1.83 21.02
N ALA A 101 4.56 0.63 21.60
CA ALA A 101 3.66 0.34 22.70
C ALA A 101 4.31 -0.62 23.71
N LEU A 102 3.77 -0.65 24.93
CA LEU A 102 4.02 -1.74 25.86
C LEU A 102 3.08 -2.90 25.53
N ILE A 103 3.64 -4.11 25.48
CA ILE A 103 2.88 -5.34 25.33
C ILE A 103 3.18 -6.21 26.55
N ASP A 104 2.17 -6.44 27.38
CA ASP A 104 2.29 -7.25 28.59
C ASP A 104 1.28 -8.38 28.61
N LYS A 105 1.52 -9.35 29.51
CA LYS A 105 0.54 -10.36 29.86
C LYS A 105 -0.20 -9.99 31.13
N ASP A 106 -1.51 -10.23 31.15
CA ASP A 106 -2.29 -10.27 32.38
C ASP A 106 -3.05 -11.59 32.45
N GLY A 107 -2.54 -12.52 33.25
CA GLY A 107 -2.87 -13.94 33.14
C GLY A 107 -2.41 -14.48 31.79
N ASP A 108 -3.35 -15.07 31.04
CA ASP A 108 -3.08 -15.58 29.70
C ASP A 108 -3.27 -14.53 28.59
N ASP A 109 -3.96 -13.44 28.89
CA ASP A 109 -4.35 -12.40 27.93
C ASP A 109 -3.20 -11.44 27.63
N TYR A 110 -3.30 -10.78 26.48
CA TYR A 110 -2.34 -9.78 26.01
C TYR A 110 -2.92 -8.38 26.18
N ILE A 111 -2.11 -7.44 26.68
CA ILE A 111 -2.48 -6.04 26.83
C ILE A 111 -1.52 -5.18 26.03
N TRP A 112 -2.04 -4.43 25.07
CA TRP A 112 -1.30 -3.35 24.39
C TRP A 112 -1.68 -2.02 25.02
N ARG A 113 -0.70 -1.24 25.48
CA ARG A 113 -0.96 0.05 26.14
C ARG A 113 0.17 1.06 25.91
N ASP A 114 -0.06 2.27 26.40
CA ASP A 114 0.92 3.35 26.45
C ASP A 114 1.54 3.63 25.08
N PHE A 115 0.71 3.68 24.03
CA PHE A 115 1.15 3.95 22.66
C PHE A 115 1.77 5.34 22.57
N ALA A 116 2.91 5.45 21.88
CA ALA A 116 3.57 6.74 21.67
C ALA A 116 4.34 6.79 20.36
N TRP A 117 4.50 8.00 19.83
CA TRP A 117 5.51 8.28 18.82
C TRP A 117 6.88 8.39 19.49
N GLN A 118 7.85 7.62 19.02
CA GLN A 118 9.17 7.48 19.62
C GLN A 118 10.26 7.67 18.56
N THR A 119 11.20 8.57 18.83
CA THR A 119 12.38 8.85 17.97
C THR A 119 13.71 8.57 18.66
N ASP A 120 13.70 8.36 19.97
CA ASP A 120 14.89 8.14 20.81
C ASP A 120 14.69 6.92 21.73
N GLU A 121 15.71 6.52 22.48
CA GLU A 121 15.67 5.36 23.37
C GLU A 121 14.49 5.37 24.36
N HIS A 122 14.09 6.56 24.84
CA HIS A 122 13.00 6.74 25.79
C HIS A 122 11.81 7.43 25.14
N ALA A 123 10.61 6.88 25.35
CA ALA A 123 9.37 7.49 24.91
C ALA A 123 8.85 8.50 25.96
N ASP A 124 8.59 9.74 25.53
CA ASP A 124 7.86 10.73 26.32
C ASP A 124 6.35 10.57 26.07
N LEU A 125 5.66 9.91 27.02
CA LEU A 125 4.24 9.62 26.90
C LEU A 125 3.36 10.86 27.11
N GLU A 126 3.83 11.88 27.82
CA GLU A 126 3.05 13.09 28.03
C GLU A 126 2.99 13.90 26.73
N LEU A 127 4.15 14.07 26.08
CA LEU A 127 4.27 14.86 24.86
C LEU A 127 3.82 14.09 23.61
N ASN A 128 4.24 12.83 23.48
CA ASN A 128 4.12 12.05 22.25
C ASN A 128 3.19 10.83 22.39
N GLY A 129 2.47 10.72 23.51
CA GLY A 129 1.49 9.67 23.74
C GLY A 129 0.27 9.81 22.84
N TYR A 130 -0.20 8.69 22.29
CA TYR A 130 -1.49 8.60 21.63
C TYR A 130 -2.60 8.47 22.68
N HIS A 131 -2.86 9.58 23.38
CA HIS A 131 -3.89 9.65 24.43
C HIS A 131 -5.27 9.33 23.83
N GLY A 132 -5.86 8.22 24.27
CA GLY A 132 -7.13 7.70 23.75
C GLY A 132 -7.02 6.43 22.89
N ILE A 133 -5.80 5.94 22.64
CA ILE A 133 -5.56 4.64 22.02
C ILE A 133 -5.17 3.63 23.10
N GLY A 134 -5.95 2.55 23.20
CA GLY A 134 -5.81 1.53 24.23
C GLY A 134 -6.13 2.04 25.65
N PRO A 135 -5.84 1.25 26.69
CA PRO A 135 -5.26 -0.10 26.61
C PRO A 135 -6.22 -1.07 25.90
N PHE A 136 -5.68 -1.88 24.99
CA PHE A 136 -6.43 -2.96 24.35
C PHE A 136 -6.12 -4.27 25.06
N ARG A 137 -7.17 -4.96 25.52
CA ARG A 137 -7.06 -6.30 26.10
C ARG A 137 -7.54 -7.33 25.08
N PHE A 138 -6.68 -8.25 24.70
CA PHE A 138 -6.96 -9.30 23.74
C PHE A 138 -7.02 -10.66 24.42
N ARG A 139 -7.98 -11.50 24.00
CA ARG A 139 -8.04 -12.89 24.45
C ARG A 139 -6.84 -13.66 23.92
N ALA A 140 -6.20 -14.41 24.81
CA ALA A 140 -5.02 -15.21 24.50
C ALA A 140 -5.18 -16.09 23.25
N THR A 141 -6.34 -16.75 23.13
CA THR A 141 -6.63 -17.71 22.06
C THR A 141 -6.69 -17.04 20.69
N GLU A 142 -7.44 -15.95 20.58
CA GLU A 142 -7.62 -15.19 19.33
C GLU A 142 -6.30 -14.52 18.91
N TYR A 143 -5.62 -13.87 19.86
CA TYR A 143 -4.34 -13.18 19.61
C TYR A 143 -3.25 -14.14 19.11
N ARG A 144 -3.06 -15.27 19.81
CA ARG A 144 -2.07 -16.29 19.42
C ARG A 144 -2.42 -16.96 18.10
N ALA A 145 -3.70 -17.25 17.85
CA ALA A 145 -4.12 -17.87 16.60
C ALA A 145 -3.82 -16.95 15.40
N ALA A 146 -4.16 -15.65 15.51
CA ALA A 146 -3.92 -14.68 14.45
C ALA A 146 -2.41 -14.52 14.14
N LEU A 147 -1.58 -14.25 15.15
CA LEU A 147 -0.13 -14.11 14.93
C LEU A 147 0.52 -15.44 14.51
N GLY A 148 0.05 -16.56 15.07
CA GLY A 148 0.55 -17.89 14.75
C GLY A 148 0.31 -18.29 13.30
N SER A 149 -0.79 -17.85 12.68
CA SER A 149 -1.06 -18.14 11.25
C SER A 149 -0.05 -17.49 10.30
N LEU A 150 0.69 -16.46 10.74
CA LEU A 150 1.76 -15.85 9.96
C LEU A 150 3.04 -16.70 9.93
N LEU A 151 3.17 -17.67 10.83
CA LEU A 151 4.32 -18.59 10.88
C LEU A 151 4.12 -19.82 10.00
N ASP A 152 2.95 -19.96 9.37
CA ASP A 152 2.65 -21.07 8.47
C ASP A 152 3.41 -20.89 7.13
N PRO A 153 4.31 -21.81 6.76
CA PRO A 153 5.06 -21.73 5.51
C PRO A 153 4.19 -21.77 4.24
N ASP A 154 2.95 -22.26 4.35
CA ASP A 154 2.00 -22.29 3.22
C ASP A 154 1.26 -20.96 3.03
N SER A 155 1.42 -20.00 3.96
CA SER A 155 0.98 -18.61 3.80
C SER A 155 1.93 -17.92 2.81
N ALA A 156 1.71 -18.19 1.51
CA ALA A 156 2.54 -17.63 0.45
C ALA A 156 2.52 -16.10 0.50
N ALA A 157 3.65 -15.49 0.85
CA ALA A 157 3.83 -14.05 0.73
C ALA A 157 3.47 -13.61 -0.70
N PRO A 158 2.66 -12.54 -0.88
CA PRO A 158 2.27 -12.10 -2.21
C PRO A 158 3.53 -11.77 -3.03
N ARG A 159 3.72 -12.50 -4.12
CA ARG A 159 4.89 -12.34 -4.98
C ARG A 159 4.71 -11.09 -5.83
N ARG A 160 5.48 -10.05 -5.49
CA ARG A 160 5.50 -8.72 -6.10
C ARG A 160 6.13 -8.73 -7.50
N ARG A 161 5.55 -9.46 -8.46
CA ARG A 161 6.01 -9.45 -9.86
C ARG A 161 4.93 -8.97 -10.81
N VAL A 162 5.33 -8.09 -11.71
CA VAL A 162 4.48 -7.54 -12.77
C VAL A 162 5.06 -7.92 -14.12
N LEU A 163 4.21 -8.48 -14.98
CA LEU A 163 4.55 -8.77 -16.36
C LEU A 163 4.12 -7.60 -17.25
N LEU A 164 5.08 -6.98 -17.92
CA LEU A 164 4.87 -5.84 -18.82
C LEU A 164 4.86 -6.32 -20.27
N ILE A 165 3.76 -6.09 -20.97
CA ILE A 165 3.58 -6.53 -22.36
C ILE A 165 3.31 -5.33 -23.25
N GLY A 166 4.17 -5.06 -24.24
CA GLY A 166 4.00 -3.90 -25.10
C GLY A 166 4.98 -3.83 -26.26
N ALA A 167 4.65 -3.01 -27.26
CA ALA A 167 5.50 -2.80 -28.44
C ALA A 167 6.62 -1.75 -28.23
N ARG A 168 6.47 -0.84 -27.25
CA ARG A 168 7.40 0.29 -27.03
C ARG A 168 8.45 -0.04 -25.97
N VAL A 169 9.51 -0.75 -26.36
CA VAL A 169 10.58 -1.23 -25.47
C VAL A 169 11.15 -0.12 -24.57
N ALA A 170 11.41 1.07 -25.11
CA ALA A 170 11.97 2.19 -24.33
C ALA A 170 11.04 2.66 -23.19
N VAL A 171 9.71 2.63 -23.39
CA VAL A 171 8.74 3.00 -22.34
C VAL A 171 8.68 1.90 -21.29
N LEU A 172 8.63 0.63 -21.72
CA LEU A 172 8.58 -0.51 -20.82
C LEU A 172 9.85 -0.63 -19.97
N ALA A 173 11.02 -0.35 -20.54
CA ALA A 173 12.29 -0.36 -19.80
C ALA A 173 12.31 0.69 -18.70
N LYS A 174 11.83 1.92 -18.98
CA LYS A 174 11.71 2.98 -17.97
C LYS A 174 10.69 2.63 -16.89
N LEU A 175 9.56 2.05 -17.28
CA LEU A 175 8.54 1.58 -16.32
C LEU A 175 9.08 0.46 -15.43
N ALA A 176 9.74 -0.54 -16.00
CA ALA A 176 10.35 -1.63 -15.24
C ALA A 176 11.42 -1.13 -14.27
N ALA A 177 12.24 -0.16 -14.69
CA ALA A 177 13.21 0.47 -13.81
C ALA A 177 12.52 1.19 -12.63
N ALA A 178 11.50 2.01 -12.91
CA ALA A 178 10.76 2.72 -11.87
C ALA A 178 10.06 1.78 -10.88
N LEU A 179 9.42 0.72 -11.37
CA LEU A 179 8.79 -0.31 -10.52
C LEU A 179 9.83 -0.99 -9.61
N ARG A 180 10.98 -1.39 -10.16
CA ARG A 180 12.06 -2.02 -9.37
C ARG A 180 12.63 -1.06 -8.33
N THR A 181 12.79 0.22 -8.66
CA THR A 181 13.24 1.25 -7.72
C THR A 181 12.30 1.38 -6.51
N ILE A 182 11.00 1.21 -6.72
CA ILE A 182 10.01 1.24 -5.63
C ILE A 182 9.79 -0.14 -4.99
N GLY A 183 10.55 -1.18 -5.35
CA GLY A 183 10.46 -2.51 -4.73
C GLY A 183 9.46 -3.48 -5.40
N ILE A 184 8.91 -3.14 -6.57
CA ILE A 184 8.04 -4.02 -7.36
C ILE A 184 8.87 -4.70 -8.46
N GLY A 185 8.93 -6.03 -8.44
CA GLY A 185 9.56 -6.82 -9.50
C GLY A 185 8.84 -6.62 -10.82
N ALA A 186 9.59 -6.35 -11.89
CA ALA A 186 9.03 -6.13 -13.22
C ALA A 186 9.80 -6.93 -14.28
N GLU A 187 9.07 -7.61 -15.14
CA GLU A 187 9.59 -8.36 -16.29
C GLU A 187 8.93 -7.90 -17.58
N ILE A 188 9.67 -7.88 -18.69
CA ILE A 188 9.16 -7.41 -19.98
C ILE A 188 9.11 -8.61 -20.92
N THR A 189 7.95 -8.87 -21.51
CA THR A 189 7.81 -9.85 -22.58
C THR A 189 6.91 -9.34 -23.71
N HIS A 190 7.01 -9.96 -24.87
CA HIS A 190 6.10 -9.73 -26.00
C HIS A 190 5.03 -10.81 -26.10
N ASP A 191 5.22 -11.96 -25.46
CA ASP A 191 4.31 -13.10 -25.48
C ASP A 191 4.52 -13.99 -24.24
N VAL A 192 3.49 -14.77 -23.90
CA VAL A 192 3.49 -15.74 -22.80
C VAL A 192 3.34 -17.19 -23.29
N SER A 193 3.29 -17.39 -24.61
CA SER A 193 3.26 -18.74 -25.19
C SER A 193 4.45 -19.58 -24.71
N GLY A 194 4.17 -20.75 -24.15
CA GLY A 194 5.19 -21.68 -23.67
C GLY A 194 5.76 -21.36 -22.29
N VAL A 195 5.28 -20.31 -21.60
CA VAL A 195 5.61 -20.09 -20.19
C VAL A 195 4.87 -21.11 -19.34
N ALA A 196 5.59 -21.74 -18.41
CA ALA A 196 5.03 -22.77 -17.54
C ALA A 196 4.03 -22.15 -16.53
N ALA A 197 3.01 -22.94 -16.16
CA ALA A 197 1.91 -22.44 -15.33
C ALA A 197 2.35 -22.03 -13.91
N ASP A 198 3.39 -22.67 -13.37
CA ASP A 198 4.04 -22.29 -12.11
C ASP A 198 4.69 -20.91 -12.18
N GLU A 199 5.38 -20.59 -13.28
CA GLU A 199 5.96 -19.25 -13.50
C GLU A 199 4.87 -18.18 -13.65
N LEU A 200 3.78 -18.47 -14.38
CA LEU A 200 2.67 -17.53 -14.53
C LEU A 200 2.00 -17.18 -13.19
N ARG A 201 1.89 -18.14 -12.27
CA ARG A 201 1.35 -17.92 -10.91
C ARG A 201 2.22 -17.03 -10.04
N THR A 202 3.45 -16.72 -10.45
CA THR A 202 4.32 -15.81 -9.69
C THR A 202 4.00 -14.34 -9.88
N TYR A 203 3.22 -13.97 -10.91
CA TYR A 203 2.88 -12.58 -11.22
C TYR A 203 1.58 -12.16 -10.56
N GLY A 204 1.61 -11.03 -9.84
CA GLY A 204 0.43 -10.40 -9.24
C GLY A 204 -0.34 -9.48 -10.20
N ALA A 205 0.34 -8.96 -11.24
CA ALA A 205 -0.31 -8.15 -12.27
C ALA A 205 0.32 -8.33 -13.67
N VAL A 206 -0.48 -8.08 -14.70
CA VAL A 206 -0.06 -7.97 -16.11
C VAL A 206 -0.46 -6.60 -16.62
N ALA A 207 0.50 -5.82 -17.10
CA ALA A 207 0.25 -4.50 -17.69
C ALA A 207 0.45 -4.51 -19.21
N PHE A 208 -0.62 -4.19 -19.94
CA PHE A 208 -0.63 -4.07 -21.39
C PHE A 208 -0.32 -2.64 -21.82
N GLY A 209 0.66 -2.48 -22.70
CA GLY A 209 0.89 -1.24 -23.41
C GLY A 209 -0.23 -0.96 -24.41
N ARG A 210 -0.53 0.33 -24.64
CA ARG A 210 -1.62 0.81 -25.52
C ARG A 210 -1.64 0.21 -26.92
N GLY A 211 -0.48 -0.20 -27.45
CA GLY A 211 -0.33 -0.79 -28.78
C GLY A 211 -0.68 -2.28 -28.90
N ILE A 212 -0.99 -2.96 -27.79
CA ILE A 212 -1.37 -4.39 -27.80
C ILE A 212 -2.83 -4.53 -28.24
N GLY A 213 -3.08 -5.32 -29.29
CA GLY A 213 -4.42 -5.59 -29.82
C GLY A 213 -5.27 -6.50 -28.94
N ALA A 214 -6.59 -6.47 -29.14
CA ALA A 214 -7.55 -7.22 -28.31
C ALA A 214 -7.31 -8.74 -28.33
N GLU A 215 -6.95 -9.30 -29.49
CA GLU A 215 -6.67 -10.74 -29.63
C GLU A 215 -5.48 -11.17 -28.78
N GLN A 216 -4.37 -10.42 -28.83
CA GLN A 216 -3.18 -10.69 -28.03
C GLN A 216 -3.48 -10.56 -26.53
N ARG A 217 -4.26 -9.55 -26.10
CA ARG A 217 -4.71 -9.44 -24.71
C ARG A 217 -5.54 -10.65 -24.29
N ALA A 218 -6.46 -11.10 -25.15
CA ALA A 218 -7.30 -12.26 -24.88
C ALA A 218 -6.51 -13.56 -24.81
N ALA A 219 -5.43 -13.68 -25.59
CA ALA A 219 -4.52 -14.83 -25.53
C ALA A 219 -3.76 -14.87 -24.18
N VAL A 220 -3.18 -13.74 -23.75
CA VAL A 220 -2.51 -13.63 -22.45
C VAL A 220 -3.48 -13.90 -21.31
N ARG A 221 -4.69 -13.32 -21.35
CA ARG A 221 -5.73 -13.56 -20.34
C ARG A 221 -6.10 -15.04 -20.23
N ARG A 222 -6.23 -15.74 -21.36
CA ARG A 222 -6.45 -17.20 -21.39
C ARG A 222 -5.30 -17.97 -20.75
N ALA A 223 -4.05 -17.68 -21.12
CA ALA A 223 -2.90 -18.38 -20.57
C ALA A 223 -2.82 -18.31 -19.03
N PHE A 224 -3.08 -17.14 -18.45
CA PHE A 224 -3.13 -16.96 -17.00
C PHE A 224 -4.34 -17.66 -16.35
N ALA A 225 -5.51 -17.62 -17.00
CA ALA A 225 -6.70 -18.33 -16.54
C ALA A 225 -6.48 -19.85 -16.54
N ASP A 226 -5.91 -20.40 -17.61
CA ASP A 226 -5.58 -21.82 -17.76
C ASP A 226 -4.52 -22.27 -16.72
N ALA A 227 -3.63 -21.36 -16.32
CA ALA A 227 -2.67 -21.61 -15.25
C ALA A 227 -3.28 -21.56 -13.84
N GLY A 228 -4.51 -21.06 -13.69
CA GLY A 228 -5.15 -20.82 -12.39
C GLY A 228 -4.49 -19.68 -11.60
N ALA A 229 -3.91 -18.69 -12.28
CA ALA A 229 -3.21 -17.58 -11.64
C ALA A 229 -4.19 -16.43 -11.31
N GLU A 230 -4.16 -15.96 -10.07
CA GLU A 230 -4.95 -14.80 -9.64
C GLU A 230 -4.21 -13.49 -9.95
N VAL A 231 -4.43 -12.95 -11.15
CA VAL A 231 -3.67 -11.80 -11.66
C VAL A 231 -4.57 -10.60 -11.95
N ALA A 232 -4.10 -9.40 -11.59
CA ALA A 232 -4.75 -8.16 -11.99
C ALA A 232 -4.30 -7.75 -13.39
N TYR A 233 -5.23 -7.25 -14.22
CA TYR A 233 -4.89 -6.80 -15.57
C TYR A 233 -5.01 -5.29 -15.70
N VAL A 234 -3.93 -4.65 -16.14
CA VAL A 234 -3.84 -3.21 -16.31
C VAL A 234 -3.75 -2.88 -17.78
N ASP A 235 -4.74 -2.16 -18.31
CA ASP A 235 -4.65 -1.53 -19.60
C ASP A 235 -3.99 -0.14 -19.42
N GLY A 236 -2.75 0.00 -19.89
CA GLY A 236 -1.98 1.24 -19.71
C GLY A 236 -2.65 2.42 -20.41
N LEU A 237 -3.03 3.43 -19.65
CA LEU A 237 -3.80 4.58 -20.13
C LEU A 237 -2.99 5.44 -21.11
N ALA A 238 -1.77 5.78 -20.71
CA ALA A 238 -0.86 6.60 -21.49
C ALA A 238 0.61 6.21 -21.22
N PRO A 239 1.54 6.48 -22.15
CA PRO A 239 2.97 6.20 -21.98
C PRO A 239 3.65 7.19 -21.01
N ILE A 240 3.04 7.42 -19.85
CA ILE A 240 3.51 8.30 -18.78
C ILE A 240 3.91 7.40 -17.61
N VAL A 241 5.21 7.31 -17.32
CA VAL A 241 5.73 6.34 -16.34
C VAL A 241 5.10 6.51 -14.94
N PRO A 242 5.03 7.71 -14.34
CA PRO A 242 4.38 7.87 -13.03
C PRO A 242 2.91 7.45 -12.99
N LEU A 243 2.16 7.70 -14.08
CA LEU A 243 0.76 7.26 -14.22
C LEU A 243 0.67 5.73 -14.29
N LEU A 244 1.52 5.09 -15.11
CA LEU A 244 1.53 3.64 -15.25
C LEU A 244 1.95 2.94 -13.95
N VAL A 245 2.90 3.51 -13.21
CA VAL A 245 3.25 3.03 -11.86
C VAL A 245 2.03 3.11 -10.96
N ALA A 246 1.34 4.26 -10.89
CA ALA A 246 0.14 4.42 -10.08
C ALA A 246 -1.00 3.45 -10.48
N GLN A 247 -1.19 3.19 -11.77
CA GLN A 247 -2.18 2.20 -12.24
C GLN A 247 -1.83 0.78 -11.79
N ILE A 248 -0.55 0.42 -11.83
CA ILE A 248 -0.08 -0.91 -11.43
C ILE A 248 -0.19 -1.08 -9.92
N GLU A 249 0.21 -0.08 -9.13
CA GLU A 249 0.01 -0.09 -7.68
C GLU A 249 -1.46 -0.19 -7.29
N HIS A 250 -2.33 0.57 -7.95
CA HIS A 250 -3.77 0.49 -7.75
C HIS A 250 -4.32 -0.92 -8.02
N ALA A 251 -3.81 -1.59 -9.06
CA ALA A 251 -4.22 -2.94 -9.43
C ALA A 251 -3.62 -4.03 -8.53
N LEU A 252 -2.47 -3.78 -7.91
CA LEU A 252 -1.82 -4.68 -6.96
C LEU A 252 -2.43 -4.57 -5.56
N ASP A 253 -3.14 -3.49 -5.24
CA ASP A 253 -3.81 -3.30 -3.95
C ASP A 253 -4.88 -4.39 -3.70
N ARG A 254 -4.53 -5.37 -2.85
CA ARG A 254 -5.42 -6.46 -2.43
C ARG A 254 -6.15 -6.18 -1.12
N SER A 255 -5.97 -5.02 -0.50
CA SER A 255 -6.62 -4.71 0.77
C SER A 255 -8.15 -4.68 0.61
N PRO A 256 -8.95 -5.20 1.54
CA PRO A 256 -10.40 -5.06 1.53
C PRO A 256 -10.82 -3.58 1.42
N ALA A 257 -11.85 -3.27 0.64
CA ALA A 257 -12.27 -1.88 0.39
C ALA A 257 -12.63 -1.12 1.68
N GLU A 258 -13.21 -1.80 2.66
CA GLU A 258 -13.53 -1.28 3.99
C GLU A 258 -12.30 -0.93 4.85
N GLN A 259 -11.13 -1.46 4.47
CA GLN A 259 -9.84 -1.19 5.10
C GLN A 259 -8.99 -0.20 4.30
N ARG A 260 -9.55 0.47 3.29
CA ARG A 260 -8.82 1.49 2.51
C ARG A 260 -9.23 2.89 2.98
N ARG A 261 -8.25 3.79 3.16
CA ARG A 261 -8.54 5.22 3.40
C ARG A 261 -9.11 5.89 2.18
N LEU A 262 -8.53 5.62 1.01
CA LEU A 262 -8.93 6.21 -0.27
C LEU A 262 -9.75 5.19 -1.06
N THR A 263 -11.05 5.45 -1.23
CA THR A 263 -11.98 4.44 -1.78
C THR A 263 -12.55 4.82 -3.13
N ARG A 264 -12.53 6.11 -3.49
CA ARG A 264 -13.05 6.57 -4.77
C ARG A 264 -12.30 7.78 -5.32
N LEU A 265 -12.08 7.73 -6.64
CA LEU A 265 -11.66 8.85 -7.46
C LEU A 265 -12.55 8.89 -8.69
N VAL A 266 -13.11 10.06 -9.01
CA VAL A 266 -13.79 10.33 -10.28
C VAL A 266 -13.30 11.66 -10.82
N ALA A 267 -13.12 11.78 -12.14
CA ALA A 267 -12.67 13.03 -12.76
C ALA A 267 -13.56 13.38 -13.95
N ALA A 268 -14.40 14.40 -13.78
CA ALA A 268 -15.34 14.86 -14.79
C ALA A 268 -15.66 16.34 -14.58
N ASP A 269 -16.11 17.01 -15.64
CA ASP A 269 -16.66 18.38 -15.57
C ASP A 269 -15.73 19.42 -14.92
N GLY A 270 -14.41 19.22 -15.00
CA GLY A 270 -13.43 20.13 -14.39
C GLY A 270 -13.27 19.97 -12.87
N GLU A 271 -13.76 18.87 -12.30
CA GLU A 271 -13.61 18.54 -10.89
C GLU A 271 -13.11 17.09 -10.70
N ALA A 272 -12.36 16.87 -9.64
CA ALA A 272 -12.07 15.55 -9.10
C ALA A 272 -12.90 15.32 -7.84
N GLY A 273 -13.73 14.27 -7.87
CA GLY A 273 -14.42 13.75 -6.69
C GLY A 273 -13.54 12.72 -5.99
N VAL A 274 -13.20 12.96 -4.73
CA VAL A 274 -12.39 12.06 -3.90
C VAL A 274 -13.21 11.61 -2.70
N GLU A 275 -13.22 10.32 -2.39
CA GLU A 275 -13.88 9.78 -1.19
C GLU A 275 -12.84 9.14 -0.27
N VAL A 276 -12.83 9.60 0.99
CA VAL A 276 -11.95 9.07 2.04
C VAL A 276 -12.76 8.60 3.25
N THR A 277 -12.32 7.50 3.89
CA THR A 277 -13.04 6.85 5.01
C THR A 277 -12.56 7.31 6.39
N SER A 278 -11.38 7.91 6.47
CA SER A 278 -10.80 8.50 7.67
C SER A 278 -9.97 9.72 7.32
N PRO A 279 -9.73 10.65 8.27
CA PRO A 279 -8.92 11.85 8.02
C PRO A 279 -7.52 11.46 7.54
N CYS A 280 -7.11 11.93 6.36
CA CYS A 280 -5.79 11.64 5.80
C CYS A 280 -5.35 12.70 4.79
N ARG A 281 -4.03 12.78 4.59
CA ARG A 281 -3.41 13.61 3.57
C ARG A 281 -3.59 12.97 2.21
N VAL A 282 -4.19 13.73 1.30
CA VAL A 282 -4.38 13.34 -0.09
C VAL A 282 -3.53 14.24 -0.96
N ARG A 283 -2.73 13.63 -1.84
CA ARG A 283 -2.08 14.33 -2.96
C ARG A 283 -2.80 13.98 -4.25
N LEU A 284 -3.21 15.01 -4.98
CA LEU A 284 -3.87 14.90 -6.27
C LEU A 284 -2.96 15.48 -7.36
N THR A 285 -2.58 14.64 -8.32
CA THR A 285 -1.70 15.02 -9.45
C THR A 285 -2.41 14.78 -10.76
N ALA A 286 -2.45 15.79 -11.63
CA ALA A 286 -2.95 15.68 -12.99
C ALA A 286 -1.77 15.48 -13.97
N TYR A 287 -1.92 14.51 -14.87
CA TYR A 287 -1.04 14.28 -16.00
C TYR A 287 -1.80 14.53 -17.29
N ARG A 288 -1.25 15.31 -18.20
CA ARG A 288 -1.83 15.50 -19.54
C ARG A 288 -0.81 15.30 -20.65
N LEU A 289 -1.28 14.79 -21.78
CA LEU A 289 -0.53 14.75 -23.03
C LEU A 289 -0.97 15.90 -23.93
N ASP A 290 0.01 16.68 -24.41
CA ASP A 290 -0.26 17.63 -25.48
C ASP A 290 -0.29 16.95 -26.86
N ARG A 291 -0.60 17.73 -27.89
CA ARG A 291 -0.69 17.25 -29.28
C ARG A 291 0.63 16.68 -29.84
N LEU A 292 1.76 16.97 -29.19
CA LEU A 292 3.09 16.46 -29.52
C LEU A 292 3.48 15.27 -28.62
N TYR A 293 2.54 14.71 -27.86
CA TYR A 293 2.76 13.65 -26.88
C TYR A 293 3.76 14.00 -25.78
N ARG A 294 3.92 15.29 -25.45
CA ARG A 294 4.70 15.70 -24.30
C ARG A 294 3.84 15.64 -23.05
N THR A 295 4.39 15.05 -22.00
CA THR A 295 3.76 14.97 -20.68
C THR A 295 3.89 16.30 -19.96
N HIS A 296 2.78 16.79 -19.41
CA HIS A 296 2.75 17.88 -18.45
C HIS A 296 2.18 17.35 -17.13
N THR A 297 2.82 17.69 -16.03
CA THR A 297 2.45 17.26 -14.67
C THR A 297 2.05 18.48 -13.86
N HIS A 298 0.92 18.39 -13.15
CA HIS A 298 0.41 19.45 -12.31
C HIS A 298 -0.02 18.87 -10.96
N GLU A 299 0.56 19.37 -9.87
CA GLU A 299 0.02 19.12 -8.54
C GLU A 299 -1.23 20.00 -8.36
N VAL A 300 -2.38 19.35 -8.18
CA VAL A 300 -3.68 20.00 -8.10
C VAL A 300 -4.08 20.26 -6.66
N PHE A 301 -3.73 19.33 -5.76
CA PHE A 301 -4.05 19.42 -4.35
C PHE A 301 -3.02 18.62 -3.53
N ASP A 302 -2.60 19.17 -2.40
CA ASP A 302 -1.85 18.45 -1.36
C ASP A 302 -2.31 18.99 0.00
N GLY A 303 -3.05 18.16 0.74
CA GLY A 303 -3.62 18.57 2.03
C GLY A 303 -4.39 17.46 2.73
N VAL A 304 -4.78 17.70 3.98
CA VAL A 304 -5.58 16.77 4.78
C VAL A 304 -7.06 16.92 4.43
N LEU A 305 -7.72 15.80 4.17
CA LEU A 305 -9.16 15.69 3.97
C LEU A 305 -9.79 14.93 5.14
N GLU A 306 -10.89 15.46 5.68
CA GLU A 306 -11.72 14.76 6.66
C GLU A 306 -12.44 13.56 6.04
N ALA A 307 -12.98 12.64 6.85
CA ALA A 307 -13.78 11.53 6.33
C ALA A 307 -14.99 12.05 5.52
N GLY A 308 -15.20 11.49 4.32
CA GLY A 308 -16.32 11.83 3.45
C GLY A 308 -15.92 12.08 2.00
N ARG A 309 -16.82 12.75 1.27
CA ARG A 309 -16.67 13.08 -0.16
C ARG A 309 -16.24 14.52 -0.34
N HIS A 310 -15.21 14.71 -1.14
CA HIS A 310 -14.59 16.01 -1.42
C HIS A 310 -14.61 16.28 -2.91
N ARG A 311 -14.79 17.54 -3.28
CA ARG A 311 -14.69 18.02 -4.66
C ARG A 311 -13.52 18.98 -4.75
N ILE A 312 -12.60 18.65 -5.63
CA ILE A 312 -11.38 19.42 -5.85
C ILE A 312 -11.44 19.96 -7.27
N ALA A 313 -11.37 21.29 -7.41
CA ALA A 313 -11.39 21.93 -8.72
C ALA A 313 -10.13 21.56 -9.51
N LEU A 314 -10.30 21.20 -10.78
CA LEU A 314 -9.22 20.93 -11.72
C LEU A 314 -9.03 22.16 -12.61
N ASP A 315 -7.84 22.76 -12.61
CA ASP A 315 -7.51 23.85 -13.53
C ASP A 315 -7.68 23.35 -14.98
N ALA A 316 -8.43 24.09 -15.80
CA ALA A 316 -8.61 23.79 -17.21
C ALA A 316 -7.29 23.61 -17.98
N LYS A 317 -6.21 24.26 -17.54
CA LYS A 317 -4.85 24.05 -18.10
C LYS A 317 -4.25 22.71 -17.70
N ALA A 318 -4.57 22.19 -16.51
CA ALA A 318 -4.06 20.93 -15.99
C ALA A 318 -4.74 19.72 -16.64
N VAL A 319 -5.99 19.86 -17.08
CA VAL A 319 -6.81 18.76 -17.62
C VAL A 319 -7.26 18.94 -19.08
N LYS A 320 -6.49 19.71 -19.86
CA LYS A 320 -6.77 19.92 -21.28
C LYS A 320 -6.34 18.73 -22.13
N GLY A 321 -7.27 18.20 -22.93
CA GLY A 321 -6.99 17.11 -23.88
C GLY A 321 -6.96 15.75 -23.18
N GLU A 322 -6.12 14.82 -23.66
CA GLU A 322 -5.96 13.51 -23.02
C GLU A 322 -5.27 13.69 -21.65
N SER A 323 -6.06 13.58 -20.58
CA SER A 323 -5.66 13.91 -19.22
C SER A 323 -6.11 12.84 -18.23
N PHE A 324 -5.34 12.69 -17.17
CA PHE A 324 -5.49 11.67 -16.15
C PHE A 324 -5.23 12.28 -14.78
N VAL A 325 -5.88 11.77 -13.76
CA VAL A 325 -5.71 12.20 -12.37
C VAL A 325 -5.29 11.01 -11.53
N VAL A 326 -4.32 11.24 -10.65
CA VAL A 326 -3.86 10.27 -9.65
C VAL A 326 -4.10 10.88 -8.28
N ALA A 327 -4.85 10.17 -7.44
CA ALA A 327 -5.00 10.48 -6.02
C ALA A 327 -4.16 9.50 -5.21
N ARG A 328 -3.33 9.99 -4.29
CA ARG A 328 -2.46 9.17 -3.45
C ARG A 328 -2.62 9.56 -1.97
N THR A 329 -2.66 8.54 -1.13
CA THR A 329 -2.47 8.61 0.34
C THR A 329 -1.29 7.73 0.72
N SER A 330 -0.88 7.72 2.00
CA SER A 330 0.11 6.76 2.48
C SER A 330 -0.32 5.31 2.21
N GLY A 331 -1.60 5.01 2.44
CA GLY A 331 -2.17 3.65 2.36
C GLY A 331 -2.81 3.27 1.01
N GLY A 332 -2.66 4.05 -0.06
CA GLY A 332 -3.29 3.69 -1.33
C GLY A 332 -3.17 4.71 -2.45
N VAL A 333 -3.50 4.26 -3.66
CA VAL A 333 -3.51 5.09 -4.87
C VAL A 333 -4.69 4.73 -5.76
N LEU A 334 -5.33 5.74 -6.32
CA LEU A 334 -6.38 5.62 -7.33
C LEU A 334 -5.99 6.42 -8.58
N VAL A 335 -6.39 5.93 -9.75
CA VAL A 335 -6.12 6.55 -11.04
C VAL A 335 -7.41 6.63 -11.83
N GLU A 336 -7.68 7.79 -12.44
CA GLU A 336 -8.86 8.01 -13.27
C GLU A 336 -8.50 8.80 -14.54
N ALA A 337 -9.16 8.47 -15.66
CA ALA A 337 -9.09 9.29 -16.87
C ALA A 337 -10.08 10.47 -16.75
N VAL A 338 -9.66 11.66 -17.15
CA VAL A 338 -10.57 12.81 -17.13
C VAL A 338 -11.55 12.68 -18.29
N ALA A 339 -12.83 12.52 -17.98
CA ALA A 339 -13.88 12.56 -18.98
C ALA A 339 -13.99 13.99 -19.54
N LEU A 340 -13.76 14.15 -20.84
CA LEU A 340 -14.09 15.39 -21.56
C LEU A 340 -15.58 15.38 -21.88
N ARG A 341 -16.24 16.53 -21.71
CA ARG A 341 -17.54 16.79 -22.36
C ARG A 341 -17.37 16.92 -23.86
#